data_AF-A0A8B5ZKS1-F1
#
_entry.id   AF-A0A8B5ZKS1-F1
#
_cell.length_a   1.000
_cell.length_b   1.000
_cell.length_c   1.000
_cell.angle_alpha   90.00
_cell.angle_beta   90.00
_cell.angle_gamma   90.00
#
_symmetry.space_group_name_H-M   'P 1'
#
loop_
_entity.id
_entity.type
_entity.pdbx_description
1 polymer ?
#
loop_
_entity_poly.entity_id
_entity_poly.type
_entity_poly.pdbx_seq_one_letter_code
_entity_poly.pdbx_strand_id
1 'polypeptide(L)'
;MTSSSFQVIDAKSYFNIMVKPQYEQFLAQNSCVKSALLSTMLTYHMYEWAHPKEKFSIERFEKRYPEQKELANLFEMARDITNGLKHFKVKPTTTRSQRGFSSAFSNAFARPLIIVSPSGEEISVDQFLEKMVMFWQRNIEKVA
;
A
#
# COMPACT_ATOMS: atom_id res chain seq x y z
N MET A 1 -11.36 29.44 -4.47
CA MET A 1 -12.12 28.82 -3.37
C MET A 1 -11.75 27.35 -3.33
N THR A 2 -10.90 26.95 -2.38
CA THR A 2 -10.66 25.52 -2.13
C THR A 2 -11.79 25.04 -1.24
N SER A 3 -12.74 24.30 -1.79
CA SER A 3 -13.70 23.56 -0.96
C SER A 3 -12.88 22.65 -0.04
N SER A 4 -13.01 22.85 1.27
CA SER A 4 -12.37 22.02 2.30
C SER A 4 -13.08 20.67 2.49
N SER A 5 -14.08 20.36 1.67
CA SER A 5 -14.77 19.08 1.62
C SER A 5 -14.39 18.30 0.38
N PHE A 6 -14.20 16.99 0.55
CA PHE A 6 -14.11 16.01 -0.52
C PHE A 6 -15.20 14.95 -0.32
N GLN A 7 -15.67 14.36 -1.42
CA GLN A 7 -16.61 13.25 -1.38
C GLN A 7 -15.97 12.03 -2.04
N VAL A 8 -15.99 10.92 -1.32
CA VAL A 8 -15.59 9.61 -1.84
C VAL A 8 -16.85 8.75 -1.89
N ILE A 9 -17.31 8.46 -3.10
CA ILE A 9 -18.60 7.79 -3.34
C ILE A 9 -18.46 6.47 -4.10
N ASP A 10 -17.30 6.23 -4.71
CA ASP A 10 -17.02 5.07 -5.54
C ASP A 10 -15.51 4.73 -5.51
N ALA A 11 -15.15 3.60 -6.12
CA ALA A 11 -13.77 3.15 -6.22
C ALA A 11 -12.86 4.19 -6.87
N LYS A 12 -13.32 4.83 -7.96
CA LYS A 12 -12.55 5.79 -8.74
C LYS A 12 -12.24 7.08 -7.96
N SER A 13 -13.21 7.62 -7.23
CA SER A 13 -13.04 8.76 -6.33
C SER A 13 -12.13 8.39 -5.16
N TYR A 14 -12.22 7.19 -4.60
CA TYR A 14 -11.29 6.75 -3.55
C TYR A 14 -9.85 6.69 -4.08
N PHE A 15 -9.63 6.14 -5.27
CA PHE A 15 -8.30 6.10 -5.88
C PHE A 15 -7.74 7.50 -6.14
N ASN A 16 -8.53 8.38 -6.77
CA ASN A 16 -8.06 9.70 -7.19
C ASN A 16 -7.92 10.72 -6.05
N ILE A 17 -8.73 10.60 -4.98
CA ILE A 17 -8.73 11.55 -3.86
C ILE A 17 -7.84 11.06 -2.72
N MET A 18 -7.75 9.74 -2.50
CA MET A 18 -7.05 9.16 -1.35
C MET A 18 -5.75 8.47 -1.77
N VAL A 19 -5.84 7.42 -2.59
CA VAL A 19 -4.69 6.53 -2.87
C VAL A 19 -3.59 7.27 -3.63
N LYS A 20 -3.93 7.89 -4.76
CA LYS A 20 -2.97 8.53 -5.64
C LYS A 20 -2.29 9.74 -4.98
N PRO A 21 -3.01 10.71 -4.37
CA PRO A 21 -2.37 11.84 -3.71
C PRO A 21 -1.50 11.42 -2.52
N GLN A 22 -1.91 10.42 -1.74
CA GLN A 22 -1.08 9.91 -0.64
C GLN A 22 0.20 9.23 -1.14
N TYR A 23 0.12 8.48 -2.24
CA TYR A 23 1.30 7.88 -2.86
C TYR A 23 2.25 8.94 -3.43
N GLU A 24 1.73 10.01 -4.05
CA GLU A 24 2.53 11.15 -4.50
C GLU A 24 3.24 11.86 -3.34
N GLN A 25 2.55 12.04 -2.20
CA GLN A 25 3.17 12.55 -0.97
C GLN A 25 4.27 11.62 -0.44
N PHE A 26 4.06 10.30 -0.53
CA PHE A 26 5.08 9.32 -0.20
C PHE A 26 6.29 9.44 -1.11
N LEU A 27 6.11 9.54 -2.44
CA LEU A 27 7.24 9.72 -3.37
C LEU A 27 8.02 11.01 -3.11
N ALA A 28 7.35 12.10 -2.72
CA ALA A 28 8.01 13.35 -2.34
C ALA A 28 8.77 13.26 -1.00
N GLN A 29 8.42 12.30 -0.14
CA GLN A 29 8.97 12.11 1.20
C GLN A 29 9.14 10.62 1.52
N ASN A 30 9.90 9.89 0.69
CA ASN A 30 9.96 8.42 0.76
C ASN A 30 10.59 7.88 2.06
N SER A 31 11.28 8.73 2.82
CA SER A 31 11.78 8.43 4.17
C SER A 31 10.72 8.52 5.27
N CYS A 32 9.52 9.03 4.97
CA CYS A 32 8.46 9.25 5.94
C CYS A 32 7.68 7.95 6.22
N VAL A 33 7.97 7.34 7.37
CA VAL A 33 7.30 6.11 7.83
C VAL A 33 5.78 6.25 7.89
N LYS A 34 5.27 7.40 8.33
CA LYS A 34 3.82 7.64 8.39
C LYS A 34 3.20 7.63 7.00
N SER A 35 3.85 8.28 6.03
CA SER A 35 3.38 8.35 4.65
C SER A 35 3.39 6.97 3.98
N ALA A 36 4.43 6.18 4.23
CA ALA A 36 4.52 4.79 3.79
C ALA A 36 3.39 3.90 4.34
N LEU A 37 3.13 3.99 5.64
CA LEU A 37 2.07 3.21 6.29
C LEU A 37 0.68 3.61 5.78
N LEU A 38 0.40 4.92 5.68
CA LEU A 38 -0.86 5.41 5.12
C LEU A 38 -1.04 4.97 3.67
N SER A 39 -0.01 5.08 2.84
CA SER A 39 -0.04 4.61 1.45
C SER A 39 -0.33 3.11 1.38
N THR A 40 0.28 2.31 2.25
CA THR A 40 0.04 0.86 2.33
C THR A 40 -1.42 0.56 2.69
N MET A 41 -1.96 1.22 3.72
CA MET A 41 -3.32 1.02 4.18
C MET A 41 -4.36 1.42 3.13
N LEU A 42 -4.20 2.59 2.51
CA LEU A 42 -5.13 3.07 1.49
C LEU A 42 -5.09 2.18 0.24
N THR A 43 -3.90 1.79 -0.20
CA THR A 43 -3.73 0.92 -1.38
C THR A 43 -4.29 -0.48 -1.13
N TYR A 44 -4.20 -1.00 0.10
CA TYR A 44 -4.86 -2.24 0.49
C TYR A 44 -6.39 -2.10 0.48
N HIS A 45 -6.93 -1.07 1.14
CA HIS A 45 -8.39 -0.84 1.23
C HIS A 45 -9.04 -0.52 -0.11
N MET A 46 -8.27 -0.08 -1.11
CA MET A 46 -8.73 0.02 -2.50
C MET A 46 -9.34 -1.30 -3.00
N TYR A 47 -8.88 -2.46 -2.52
CA TYR A 47 -9.51 -3.75 -2.85
C TYR A 47 -10.97 -3.81 -2.38
N GLU A 48 -11.26 -3.34 -1.16
CA GLU A 48 -12.62 -3.34 -0.62
C GLU A 48 -13.50 -2.30 -1.34
N TRP A 49 -12.94 -1.16 -1.74
CA TRP A 49 -13.63 -0.18 -2.58
C TRP A 49 -13.96 -0.73 -3.97
N ALA A 50 -13.03 -1.46 -4.56
CA ALA A 50 -13.25 -2.11 -5.84
C ALA A 50 -14.25 -3.26 -5.75
N HIS A 51 -14.37 -3.88 -4.58
CA HIS A 51 -15.15 -5.10 -4.34
C HIS A 51 -15.97 -4.98 -3.05
N PRO A 52 -17.00 -4.11 -3.00
CA PRO A 52 -17.66 -3.67 -1.75
C PRO A 52 -18.35 -4.78 -0.95
N LYS A 53 -18.55 -5.96 -1.54
CA LYS A 53 -19.18 -7.12 -0.90
C LYS A 53 -18.19 -8.24 -0.56
N GLU A 54 -16.90 -8.02 -0.78
CA GLU A 54 -15.89 -9.07 -0.68
C GLU A 54 -14.64 -8.60 0.06
N LYS A 55 -14.30 -9.31 1.13
CA LYS A 55 -12.99 -9.20 1.76
C LYS A 55 -11.92 -9.87 0.90
N PHE A 56 -10.71 -9.32 0.97
CA PHE A 56 -9.53 -9.89 0.35
C PHE A 56 -9.20 -11.29 0.87
N SER A 57 -8.95 -12.22 -0.05
CA SER A 57 -8.19 -13.44 0.16
C SER A 57 -7.34 -13.71 -1.08
N ILE A 58 -6.20 -14.39 -0.91
CA ILE A 58 -5.31 -14.78 -2.02
C ILE A 58 -6.10 -15.50 -3.12
N GLU A 59 -6.86 -16.55 -2.76
CA GLU A 59 -7.65 -17.34 -3.71
C GLU A 59 -8.62 -16.49 -4.54
N ARG A 60 -9.34 -15.55 -3.92
CA ARG A 60 -10.28 -14.67 -4.63
C ARG A 60 -9.56 -13.68 -5.53
N PHE A 61 -8.45 -13.14 -5.06
CA PHE A 61 -7.61 -12.23 -5.85
C PHE A 61 -7.10 -12.94 -7.09
N GLU A 62 -6.49 -14.13 -6.95
CA GLU A 62 -5.95 -14.90 -8.07
C GLU A 62 -7.03 -15.36 -9.06
N LYS A 63 -8.23 -15.68 -8.57
CA LYS A 63 -9.37 -16.00 -9.44
C LYS A 63 -9.82 -14.80 -10.27
N ARG A 64 -9.81 -13.60 -9.68
CA ARG A 64 -10.25 -12.36 -10.33
C ARG A 64 -9.18 -11.76 -11.25
N TYR A 65 -7.92 -11.86 -10.85
CA TYR A 65 -6.76 -11.31 -11.54
C TYR A 65 -5.76 -12.43 -11.89
N PRO A 66 -6.14 -13.38 -12.77
CA PRO A 66 -5.36 -14.59 -13.03
C PRO A 66 -4.00 -14.33 -13.70
N GLU A 67 -3.83 -13.16 -14.33
CA GLU A 67 -2.60 -12.72 -14.96
C GLU A 67 -1.68 -11.94 -14.00
N GLN A 68 -2.11 -11.67 -12.77
CA GLN A 68 -1.37 -10.88 -11.79
C GLN A 68 -1.25 -11.60 -10.43
N LYS A 69 -1.16 -12.94 -10.44
CA LYS A 69 -1.16 -13.76 -9.21
C LYS A 69 -0.04 -13.37 -8.25
N GLU A 70 1.10 -12.91 -8.78
CA GLU A 70 2.23 -12.43 -7.99
C GLU A 70 1.87 -11.25 -7.05
N LEU A 71 0.84 -10.47 -7.38
CA LEU A 71 0.37 -9.38 -6.55
C LEU A 71 -0.43 -9.86 -5.33
N ALA A 72 -1.00 -11.07 -5.35
CA ALA A 72 -1.79 -11.58 -4.23
C ALA A 72 -0.97 -11.61 -2.93
N ASN A 73 0.31 -11.99 -3.01
CA ASN A 73 1.22 -11.97 -1.87
C ASN A 73 1.51 -10.55 -1.38
N LEU A 74 1.57 -9.56 -2.28
CA LEU A 74 1.75 -8.15 -1.89
C LEU A 74 0.52 -7.64 -1.14
N PHE A 75 -0.69 -7.96 -1.60
CA PHE A 75 -1.92 -7.61 -0.90
C PHE A 75 -2.06 -8.32 0.45
N GLU A 76 -1.58 -9.56 0.57
CA GLU A 76 -1.54 -10.28 1.85
C GLU A 76 -0.58 -9.59 2.84
N MET A 77 0.61 -9.20 2.39
CA MET A 77 1.55 -8.42 3.20
C MET A 77 0.96 -7.06 3.60
N ALA A 78 0.28 -6.36 2.67
CA ALA A 78 -0.40 -5.10 2.95
C ALA A 78 -1.52 -5.27 3.99
N ARG A 79 -2.27 -6.37 3.90
CA ARG A 79 -3.31 -6.76 4.86
C ARG A 79 -2.71 -6.99 6.23
N ASP A 80 -1.60 -7.71 6.32
CA ASP A 80 -0.92 -7.97 7.58
C ASP A 80 -0.36 -6.70 8.22
N ILE A 81 0.22 -5.78 7.44
CA ILE A 81 0.68 -4.47 7.94
C ILE A 81 -0.52 -3.66 8.45
N THR A 82 -1.58 -3.56 7.65
CA THR A 82 -2.81 -2.81 8.00
C THR A 82 -3.47 -3.37 9.26
N ASN A 83 -3.60 -4.70 9.36
CA ASN A 83 -4.26 -5.36 10.48
C ASN A 83 -3.35 -5.52 11.72
N GLY A 84 -2.04 -5.68 11.53
CA GLY A 84 -1.06 -5.74 12.61
C GLY A 84 -1.03 -4.43 13.40
N LEU A 85 -1.09 -3.29 12.68
CA LEU A 85 -1.25 -1.96 13.28
C LEU A 85 -2.60 -1.80 14.00
N LYS A 86 -3.67 -2.41 13.47
CA LYS A 86 -5.02 -2.30 14.04
C LYS A 86 -5.24 -3.16 15.30
N HIS A 87 -4.59 -4.31 15.39
CA HIS A 87 -4.86 -5.31 16.43
C HIS A 87 -3.69 -5.56 17.39
N PHE A 88 -2.56 -4.86 17.25
CA PHE A 88 -1.34 -5.05 18.07
C PHE A 88 -0.88 -6.52 18.16
N LYS A 89 -1.17 -7.32 17.12
CA LYS A 89 -0.77 -8.73 17.04
C LYS A 89 0.53 -8.83 16.26
N VAL A 90 1.47 -9.64 16.74
CA VAL A 90 2.64 -10.03 15.96
C VAL A 90 2.17 -10.80 14.73
N LYS A 91 2.42 -10.24 13.56
CA LYS A 91 2.12 -10.84 12.26
C LYS A 91 3.41 -11.34 11.62
N PRO A 92 3.34 -12.35 10.73
CA PRO A 92 4.53 -12.90 10.11
C PRO A 92 5.22 -11.89 9.17
N THR A 93 4.47 -10.93 8.64
CA THR A 93 5.02 -9.76 7.93
C THR A 93 5.47 -8.69 8.93
N THR A 94 6.74 -8.29 8.87
CA THR A 94 7.29 -7.22 9.74
C THR A 94 7.83 -6.05 8.92
N THR A 95 7.87 -4.86 9.52
CA THR A 95 8.53 -3.70 8.92
C THR A 95 9.76 -3.32 9.73
N ARG A 96 10.86 -2.99 9.04
CA ARG A 96 12.07 -2.48 9.68
C ARG A 96 12.60 -1.27 8.92
N SER A 97 13.12 -0.29 9.64
CA SER A 97 13.95 0.75 9.04
C SER A 97 15.35 0.17 8.80
N GLN A 98 15.93 0.40 7.63
CA GLN A 98 17.31 0.01 7.36
C GLN A 98 18.26 0.67 8.38
N ARG A 99 19.12 -0.12 9.04
CA ARG A 99 20.18 0.39 9.94
C ARG A 99 21.38 0.81 9.07
N GLY A 100 21.91 2.03 9.24
CA GLY A 100 23.21 2.38 8.66
C GLY A 100 23.43 3.81 8.16
N PHE A 101 22.41 4.66 8.03
CA PHE A 101 22.63 6.03 7.56
C PHE A 101 22.12 7.08 8.55
N SER A 102 22.99 8.05 8.81
CA SER A 102 22.74 9.26 9.59
C SER A 102 21.78 10.17 8.82
N SER A 103 20.79 10.75 9.51
CA SER A 103 19.90 11.77 8.96
C SER A 103 20.64 13.04 8.49
N ALA A 104 21.94 13.16 8.76
CA ALA A 104 22.80 14.25 8.32
C ALA A 104 23.14 14.24 6.81
N PHE A 105 22.85 13.15 6.07
CA PHE A 105 23.29 12.98 4.67
C PHE A 105 22.20 13.29 3.60
N SER A 106 21.00 13.74 4.02
CA SER A 106 19.78 14.06 3.24
C SER A 106 18.62 13.06 3.40
N ASN A 107 17.39 13.58 3.32
CA ASN A 107 16.16 12.78 3.37
C ASN A 107 16.04 11.77 2.22
N ALA A 108 16.66 12.03 1.07
CA ALA A 108 16.71 11.09 -0.07
C ALA A 108 17.56 9.83 0.21
N PHE A 109 18.45 9.90 1.21
CA PHE A 109 19.23 8.76 1.73
C PHE A 109 18.65 8.17 3.03
N ALA A 110 17.56 8.74 3.54
CA ALA A 110 16.99 8.35 4.82
C ALA A 110 16.14 7.07 4.68
N ARG A 111 16.79 5.94 4.95
CA ARG A 111 16.23 4.66 5.44
C ARG A 111 14.91 4.23 4.75
N PRO A 112 14.97 3.49 3.62
CA PRO A 112 13.78 2.83 3.11
C PRO A 112 13.18 1.95 4.21
N LEU A 113 11.87 2.03 4.38
CA LEU A 113 11.14 0.98 5.08
C LEU A 113 11.29 -0.30 4.26
N ILE A 114 11.69 -1.36 4.93
CA ILE A 114 11.75 -2.69 4.36
C ILE A 114 10.59 -3.49 4.94
N ILE A 115 9.85 -4.14 4.06
CA ILE A 115 8.87 -5.16 4.43
C ILE A 115 9.59 -6.50 4.35
N VAL A 116 9.52 -7.26 5.44
CA VAL A 116 10.05 -8.61 5.53
C VAL A 116 8.87 -9.57 5.48
N SER A 117 8.85 -10.43 4.47
CA SER A 117 7.81 -11.43 4.27
C SER A 117 7.93 -12.56 5.32
N PRO A 118 6.92 -13.44 5.44
CA PRO A 118 6.99 -14.63 6.28
C PRO A 118 8.15 -15.58 5.94
N SER A 119 8.60 -15.59 4.68
CA SER A 119 9.73 -16.41 4.21
C SER A 119 11.10 -15.74 4.47
N GLY A 120 11.11 -14.52 5.02
CA GLY A 120 12.33 -13.75 5.26
C GLY A 120 12.82 -12.95 4.04
N GLU A 121 12.05 -12.94 2.95
CA GLU A 121 12.36 -12.10 1.79
C GLU A 121 12.13 -10.63 2.11
N GLU A 122 13.02 -9.77 1.63
CA GLU A 122 12.99 -8.34 1.86
C GLU A 122 12.55 -7.60 0.60
N ILE A 123 11.58 -6.70 0.75
CA ILE A 123 11.16 -5.79 -0.31
C ILE A 123 11.16 -4.35 0.21
N SER A 124 11.68 -3.42 -0.59
CA SER A 124 11.58 -1.99 -0.27
C SER A 124 10.13 -1.54 -0.36
N VAL A 125 9.70 -0.67 0.55
CA VAL A 125 8.34 -0.09 0.50
C VAL A 125 8.09 0.66 -0.80
N ASP A 126 9.11 1.30 -1.39
CA ASP A 126 9.02 1.96 -2.69
C ASP A 126 8.54 0.99 -3.79
N GLN A 127 9.26 -0.12 -3.97
CA GLN A 127 8.91 -1.15 -4.97
C GLN A 127 7.58 -1.83 -4.65
N PHE A 128 7.30 -2.04 -3.37
CA PHE A 128 6.04 -2.62 -2.91
C PHE A 128 4.85 -1.74 -3.26
N LEU A 129 4.89 -0.45 -2.91
CA LEU A 129 3.82 0.50 -3.20
C LEU A 129 3.70 0.78 -4.68
N GLU A 130 4.81 0.90 -5.42
CA GLU A 130 4.78 1.09 -6.87
C GLU A 130 4.00 -0.03 -7.55
N LYS A 131 4.30 -1.30 -7.27
CA LYS A 131 3.59 -2.44 -7.85
C LYS A 131 2.09 -2.40 -7.57
N MET A 132 1.70 -2.15 -6.32
CA MET A 132 0.29 -2.15 -5.91
C MET A 132 -0.48 -0.95 -6.45
N VAL A 133 0.10 0.26 -6.41
CA VAL A 133 -0.56 1.47 -6.92
C VAL A 133 -0.66 1.42 -8.44
N MET A 134 0.37 0.97 -9.14
CA MET A 134 0.33 0.82 -10.61
C MET A 134 -0.67 -0.23 -11.05
N PHE A 135 -0.85 -1.30 -10.28
CA PHE A 135 -1.93 -2.26 -10.52
C PHE A 135 -3.30 -1.57 -10.50
N TRP A 136 -3.58 -0.77 -9.47
CA TRP A 136 -4.84 -0.04 -9.39
C TRP A 136 -4.96 1.02 -10.48
N GLN A 137 -3.91 1.77 -10.77
CA GLN A 137 -3.91 2.77 -11.84
C GLN A 137 -4.32 2.19 -13.20
N ARG A 138 -3.94 0.94 -13.50
CA ARG A 138 -4.30 0.24 -14.75
C ARG A 138 -5.69 -0.39 -14.72
N ASN A 139 -6.21 -0.71 -13.54
CA ASN A 139 -7.46 -1.46 -13.39
C ASN A 139 -8.62 -0.60 -12.90
N ILE A 140 -8.39 0.62 -12.42
CA ILE A 140 -9.42 1.45 -11.79
C ILE A 140 -10.60 1.76 -12.73
N GLU A 141 -10.32 1.93 -14.02
CA GLU A 141 -11.36 2.17 -15.03
C GLU A 141 -12.19 0.92 -15.35
N LYS A 142 -11.73 -0.27 -14.94
CA LYS A 142 -12.43 -1.56 -15.14
C LYS A 142 -13.22 -1.98 -13.89
N VAL A 143 -13.08 -1.23 -12.81
CA VAL A 143 -13.75 -1.46 -11.54
C VAL A 143 -15.01 -0.60 -11.52
N ALA A 144 -16.14 -1.20 -11.12
CA ALA A 144 -17.45 -0.56 -11.08
C ALA A 144 -17.58 0.47 -9.96
#